data_AF-A0A8C9Q6G9-F1
#
_entry.id   AF-A0A8C9Q6G9-F1
#
_cell.length_a   1.000
_cell.length_b   1.000
_cell.length_c   1.000
_cell.angle_alpha   90.00
_cell.angle_beta   90.00
_cell.angle_gamma   90.00
#
_symmetry.space_group_name_H-M   'P 1'
#
loop_
_entity.id
_entity.type
_entity.pdbx_description
1 polymer ?
#
loop_
_entity_poly.entity_id
_entity_poly.type
_entity_poly.pdbx_seq_one_letter_code
_entity_poly.pdbx_strand_id
1 'polypeptide(L)'
;MAHEGAVAGLEEQDRESCSGDAGVDCEESNSKDCILEPLSLPESPGGTTTLHGSASVPCIFCEEHFPGHFPVAEQDKLLKHMIIGHKLVIADVKLVVDFQKYILYWKKRFTEQPITDFCSVIRINSTAPLEEQDNYFLLCDVLPEDRILREELQKQRLDH
;
A
#
# COMPACT_ATOMS: atom_id res chain seq x y z
N MET A 1 41.38 -31.08 -25.99
CA MET A 1 42.27 -32.12 -25.42
C MET A 1 43.54 -31.40 -24.99
N ALA A 2 43.93 -31.57 -23.71
CA ALA A 2 45.05 -30.93 -22.98
C ALA A 2 44.92 -29.40 -22.82
N HIS A 3 45.18 -28.77 -21.68
CA HIS A 3 46.17 -29.04 -20.62
C HIS A 3 45.64 -28.38 -19.32
N GLU A 4 45.41 -29.12 -18.23
CA GLU A 4 46.32 -29.33 -17.08
C GLU A 4 46.97 -28.07 -16.48
N GLY A 5 46.81 -27.90 -15.17
CA GLY A 5 47.51 -26.90 -14.36
C GLY A 5 46.97 -26.83 -12.92
N ALA A 6 47.56 -27.63 -12.03
CA ALA A 6 47.33 -27.69 -10.58
C ALA A 6 48.34 -26.79 -9.79
N VAL A 7 48.31 -26.92 -8.45
CA VAL A 7 49.26 -26.45 -7.40
C VAL A 7 48.85 -25.10 -6.76
N ALA A 8 48.47 -24.94 -5.48
CA ALA A 8 48.92 -25.38 -4.13
C ALA A 8 49.92 -24.41 -3.43
N GLY A 9 49.76 -24.22 -2.11
CA GLY A 9 50.64 -23.50 -1.16
C GLY A 9 49.96 -22.26 -0.52
N LEU A 10 49.59 -22.21 0.78
CA LEU A 10 50.41 -22.10 2.02
C LEU A 10 51.31 -20.83 1.97
N GLU A 11 51.41 -19.92 2.96
CA GLU A 11 51.82 -19.99 4.37
C GLU A 11 51.43 -18.62 5.03
N GLU A 12 50.85 -18.52 6.24
CA GLU A 12 51.42 -18.44 7.60
C GLU A 12 52.27 -17.19 7.98
N GLN A 13 52.23 -16.86 9.29
CA GLN A 13 53.04 -15.92 10.11
C GLN A 13 52.56 -14.45 10.26
N ASP A 14 52.55 -13.80 11.44
CA ASP A 14 53.22 -14.09 12.71
C ASP A 14 52.74 -13.17 13.89
N ARG A 15 53.06 -13.59 15.12
CA ARG A 15 53.36 -12.79 16.36
C ARG A 15 52.20 -12.24 17.25
N GLU A 16 51.93 -12.74 18.48
CA GLU A 16 52.69 -12.72 19.78
C GLU A 16 52.71 -11.29 20.41
N SER A 17 52.47 -10.95 21.70
CA SER A 17 52.29 -11.62 23.02
C SER A 17 51.72 -10.60 24.05
N CYS A 18 51.40 -11.11 25.26
CA CYS A 18 50.89 -10.52 26.50
C CYS A 18 51.59 -9.26 27.07
N SER A 19 50.89 -8.49 27.93
CA SER A 19 51.15 -8.37 29.40
C SER A 19 50.48 -7.16 30.09
N GLY A 20 49.78 -7.42 31.21
CA GLY A 20 49.58 -6.59 32.43
C GLY A 20 48.84 -5.24 32.32
N ASP A 21 48.35 -4.59 33.37
CA ASP A 21 47.96 -4.87 34.77
C ASP A 21 47.24 -3.58 35.27
N ALA A 22 46.39 -3.71 36.29
CA ALA A 22 45.84 -2.67 37.19
C ALA A 22 44.96 -1.52 36.64
N GLY A 23 43.78 -1.35 37.27
CA GLY A 23 42.97 -0.13 37.12
C GLY A 23 41.56 -0.20 37.71
N VAL A 24 41.51 -0.17 39.04
CA VAL A 24 40.42 0.22 39.97
C VAL A 24 39.18 0.98 39.44
N ASP A 25 38.07 0.58 40.07
CA ASP A 25 36.67 1.02 40.05
C ASP A 25 36.41 2.52 40.29
N CYS A 26 35.65 3.13 39.39
CA CYS A 26 34.65 4.17 39.65
C CYS A 26 33.50 3.84 38.66
N GLU A 27 32.22 3.78 38.99
CA GLU A 27 31.34 4.90 39.28
C GLU A 27 29.99 4.36 39.84
N GLU A 28 29.40 5.19 40.67
CA GLU A 28 28.26 4.98 41.56
C GLU A 28 26.88 5.02 40.87
N SER A 29 26.00 4.09 41.29
CA SER A 29 24.54 4.22 41.48
C SER A 29 23.64 4.86 40.41
N ASN A 30 22.74 4.07 39.80
CA ASN A 30 21.32 4.46 39.70
C ASN A 30 20.40 3.26 39.35
N SER A 31 19.79 2.67 40.38
CA SER A 31 18.59 1.85 40.22
C SER A 31 17.45 2.70 39.67
N LYS A 32 17.10 2.53 38.40
CA LYS A 32 15.86 3.07 37.83
C LYS A 32 15.25 2.10 36.83
N ASP A 33 14.54 1.11 37.37
CA ASP A 33 13.31 0.64 36.73
C ASP A 33 12.41 1.83 36.48
N CYS A 34 12.28 2.22 35.21
CA CYS A 34 11.29 3.21 34.78
C CYS A 34 10.55 2.59 33.59
N ILE A 35 9.69 1.62 33.89
CA ILE A 35 8.57 1.32 33.00
C ILE A 35 7.75 2.61 32.93
N LEU A 36 7.82 3.29 31.79
CA LEU A 36 6.95 4.43 31.52
C LEU A 36 5.54 3.88 31.29
N GLU A 37 4.75 3.92 32.35
CA GLU A 37 3.30 3.84 32.29
C GLU A 37 2.78 4.91 31.30
N PRO A 38 1.93 4.55 30.32
CA PRO A 38 1.37 5.54 29.41
C PRO A 38 0.51 6.55 30.17
N LEU A 39 0.86 7.83 30.01
CA LEU A 39 0.15 8.98 30.58
C LEU A 39 -1.31 8.98 30.13
N SER A 40 -2.23 8.92 31.10
CA SER A 40 -3.64 9.22 30.89
C SER A 40 -3.81 10.74 30.83
N LEU A 41 -4.15 11.29 29.66
CA LEU A 41 -4.46 12.72 29.51
C LEU A 41 -5.98 12.96 29.58
N PRO A 42 -6.44 14.04 30.23
CA PRO A 42 -7.84 14.29 30.53
C PRO A 42 -8.67 14.73 29.30
N GLU A 43 -9.95 14.39 29.36
CA GLU A 43 -11.01 14.72 28.40
C GLU A 43 -11.20 16.25 28.30
N SER A 44 -11.11 16.78 27.07
CA SER A 44 -11.50 18.16 26.75
C SER A 44 -12.58 18.15 25.66
N PRO A 45 -13.74 18.80 25.88
CA PRO A 45 -14.79 18.92 24.86
C PRO A 45 -14.43 20.02 23.86
N GLY A 46 -13.94 19.63 22.68
CA GLY A 46 -13.66 20.55 21.58
C GLY A 46 -13.56 19.77 20.27
N GLY A 47 -14.65 19.76 19.51
CA GLY A 47 -14.81 18.92 18.32
C GLY A 47 -13.81 19.24 17.21
N THR A 48 -13.02 18.23 16.85
CA THR A 48 -12.83 17.75 15.48
C THR A 48 -12.43 16.29 15.60
N THR A 49 -13.18 15.41 14.94
CA THR A 49 -13.03 13.96 14.90
C THR A 49 -11.57 13.52 14.84
N THR A 50 -11.09 12.92 15.93
CA THR A 50 -9.92 12.04 15.92
C THR A 50 -10.29 10.81 15.11
N LEU A 51 -9.96 10.82 13.81
CA LEU A 51 -10.13 9.67 12.94
C LEU A 51 -9.03 8.66 13.30
N HIS A 52 -9.33 7.84 14.30
CA HIS A 52 -8.50 6.72 14.75
C HIS A 52 -8.05 5.90 13.53
N GLY A 53 -6.72 5.81 13.36
CA GLY A 53 -5.99 5.23 12.22
C GLY A 53 -6.25 3.76 11.97
N SER A 54 -7.47 3.43 11.57
CA SER A 54 -7.78 2.25 10.81
C SER A 54 -7.62 2.62 9.35
N ALA A 55 -6.54 2.14 8.72
CA ALA A 55 -6.35 2.27 7.28
C ALA A 55 -7.57 1.63 6.62
N SER A 56 -8.55 2.42 6.18
CA SER A 56 -9.73 1.96 5.47
C SER A 56 -9.76 2.62 4.10
N VAL A 57 -10.25 1.88 3.11
CA VAL A 57 -10.41 2.34 1.73
C VAL A 57 -11.89 2.58 1.49
N PRO A 58 -12.29 3.83 1.17
CA PRO A 58 -13.67 4.13 0.85
C PRO A 58 -14.05 3.61 -0.54
N CYS A 59 -15.33 3.34 -0.78
CA CYS A 59 -15.84 3.23 -2.13
C CYS A 59 -15.66 4.56 -2.90
N ILE A 60 -15.44 4.46 -4.21
CA ILE A 60 -15.28 5.61 -5.10
C ILE A 60 -16.53 6.50 -5.14
N PHE A 61 -17.74 5.91 -5.06
CA PHE A 61 -18.99 6.64 -5.30
C PHE A 61 -19.85 6.88 -4.06
N CYS A 62 -19.63 6.14 -2.98
CA CYS A 62 -20.45 6.22 -1.78
C CYS A 62 -19.61 6.32 -0.49
N GLU A 63 -20.29 6.32 0.65
CA GLU A 63 -19.71 6.45 1.98
C GLU A 63 -19.37 5.10 2.63
N GLU A 64 -19.54 3.97 1.92
CA GLU A 64 -19.09 2.67 2.42
C GLU A 64 -17.56 2.61 2.49
N HIS A 65 -17.04 2.10 3.60
CA HIS A 65 -15.61 1.95 3.84
C HIS A 65 -15.27 0.48 4.05
N PHE A 66 -14.12 0.06 3.52
CA PHE A 66 -13.63 -1.30 3.60
C PHE A 66 -12.24 -1.31 4.26
N PRO A 67 -11.88 -2.32 5.06
CA PRO A 67 -10.62 -2.35 5.80
C PRO A 67 -9.39 -2.37 4.87
N GLY A 68 -8.56 -1.33 4.88
CA GLY A 68 -7.54 -0.97 3.89
C GLY A 68 -6.19 -1.69 3.95
N HIS A 69 -5.91 -2.45 5.00
CA HIS A 69 -4.70 -3.27 5.09
C HIS A 69 -5.00 -4.69 4.56
N PHE A 70 -5.14 -4.81 3.24
CA PHE A 70 -5.82 -5.95 2.61
C PHE A 70 -4.90 -7.17 2.32
N PRO A 71 -5.24 -8.37 2.80
CA PRO A 71 -5.07 -9.60 2.04
C PRO A 71 -6.01 -9.61 0.83
N VAL A 72 -5.61 -10.26 -0.27
CA VAL A 72 -6.36 -10.31 -1.56
C VAL A 72 -7.87 -10.57 -1.39
N ALA A 73 -8.27 -11.44 -0.45
CA ALA A 73 -9.67 -11.86 -0.24
C ALA A 73 -10.61 -10.72 0.21
N GLU A 74 -10.10 -9.68 0.85
CA GLU A 74 -10.91 -8.56 1.34
C GLU A 74 -10.99 -7.42 0.31
N GLN A 75 -9.99 -7.27 -0.58
CA GLN A 75 -10.06 -6.39 -1.75
C GLN A 75 -11.24 -6.76 -2.65
N ASP A 76 -11.50 -8.06 -2.80
CA ASP A 76 -12.64 -8.58 -3.55
C ASP A 76 -13.99 -8.06 -3.03
N LYS A 77 -14.12 -7.73 -1.73
CA LYS A 77 -15.38 -7.21 -1.18
C LYS A 77 -15.68 -5.81 -1.73
N LEU A 78 -14.68 -4.92 -1.76
CA LEU A 78 -14.83 -3.59 -2.34
C LEU A 78 -15.05 -3.67 -3.85
N LEU A 79 -14.30 -4.51 -4.57
CA LEU A 79 -14.50 -4.70 -6.01
C LEU A 79 -15.89 -5.22 -6.35
N LYS A 80 -16.40 -6.21 -5.58
CA LYS A 80 -17.78 -6.71 -5.73
C LYS A 80 -18.81 -5.61 -5.48
N HIS A 81 -18.62 -4.81 -4.44
CA HIS A 81 -19.48 -3.66 -4.15
C HIS A 81 -19.50 -2.68 -5.34
N MET A 82 -18.34 -2.36 -5.93
CA MET A 82 -18.25 -1.44 -7.08
C MET A 82 -18.94 -2.00 -8.32
N ILE A 83 -18.80 -3.29 -8.61
CA ILE A 83 -19.42 -3.94 -9.78
C ILE A 83 -20.94 -4.01 -9.63
N ILE A 84 -21.43 -4.43 -8.46
CA ILE A 84 -22.87 -4.68 -8.24
C ILE A 84 -23.61 -3.37 -7.96
N GLY A 85 -23.07 -2.53 -7.06
CA GLY A 85 -23.74 -1.30 -6.61
C GLY A 85 -23.56 -0.12 -7.57
N HIS A 86 -22.41 -0.06 -8.26
CA HIS A 86 -22.04 1.12 -9.06
C HIS A 86 -21.70 0.81 -10.52
N LYS A 87 -21.82 -0.46 -10.94
CA LYS A 87 -21.51 -0.92 -12.31
C LYS A 87 -20.11 -0.52 -12.77
N LEU A 88 -19.14 -0.36 -11.84
CA LEU A 88 -17.76 -0.03 -12.16
C LEU A 88 -16.87 -1.26 -12.08
N VAL A 89 -16.09 -1.49 -13.13
CA VAL A 89 -15.10 -2.55 -13.27
C VAL A 89 -13.71 -1.91 -13.36
N ILE A 90 -12.74 -2.45 -12.61
CA ILE A 90 -11.33 -2.07 -12.73
C ILE A 90 -10.57 -3.25 -13.35
N ALA A 91 -10.01 -3.06 -14.54
CA ALA A 91 -9.20 -4.06 -15.21
C ALA A 91 -7.87 -4.26 -14.48
N ASP A 92 -7.40 -5.52 -14.50
CA ASP A 92 -6.10 -5.94 -14.00
C ASP A 92 -5.73 -5.32 -12.65
N VAL A 93 -6.65 -5.38 -11.68
CA VAL A 93 -6.47 -4.80 -10.34
C VAL A 93 -5.18 -5.27 -9.64
N LYS A 94 -4.75 -6.50 -9.92
CA LYS A 94 -3.49 -7.10 -9.46
C LYS A 94 -2.23 -6.31 -9.88
N LEU A 95 -2.32 -5.50 -10.94
CA LEU A 95 -1.23 -4.64 -11.43
C LEU A 95 -1.24 -3.26 -10.77
N VAL A 96 -2.29 -2.93 -10.01
CA VAL A 96 -2.36 -1.70 -9.21
C VAL A 96 -1.58 -1.94 -7.92
N VAL A 97 -0.38 -1.37 -7.89
CA VAL A 97 0.59 -1.54 -6.81
C VAL A 97 0.20 -0.90 -5.47
N ASP A 98 -0.56 0.20 -5.49
CA ASP A 98 -1.10 0.86 -4.30
C ASP A 98 -2.59 1.14 -4.54
N PHE A 99 -3.41 0.13 -4.23
CA PHE A 99 -4.84 0.17 -4.51
C PHE A 99 -5.56 1.24 -3.70
N GLN A 100 -5.12 1.52 -2.47
CA GLN A 100 -5.73 2.54 -1.64
C GLN A 100 -5.58 3.93 -2.27
N LYS A 101 -4.35 4.32 -2.65
CA LYS A 101 -4.11 5.61 -3.31
C LYS A 101 -4.84 5.70 -4.65
N TYR A 102 -4.87 4.61 -5.42
CA TYR A 102 -5.61 4.52 -6.67
C TYR A 102 -7.11 4.83 -6.49
N ILE A 103 -7.75 4.20 -5.51
CA ILE A 103 -9.18 4.42 -5.22
C ILE A 103 -9.44 5.86 -4.75
N LEU A 104 -8.58 6.40 -3.88
CA LEU A 104 -8.72 7.78 -3.40
C LEU A 104 -8.57 8.82 -4.51
N TYR A 105 -7.64 8.59 -5.45
CA TYR A 105 -7.48 9.44 -6.62
C TYR A 105 -8.76 9.47 -7.45
N TRP A 106 -9.28 8.30 -7.84
CA TRP A 106 -10.48 8.22 -8.67
C TRP A 106 -11.74 8.74 -7.96
N LYS A 107 -11.85 8.50 -6.65
CA LYS A 107 -12.91 9.09 -5.82
C LYS A 107 -12.93 10.60 -5.94
N LYS A 108 -11.77 11.26 -5.82
CA LYS A 108 -11.67 12.71 -6.03
C LYS A 108 -11.99 13.05 -7.49
N ARG A 109 -11.35 12.38 -8.44
CA ARG A 109 -11.42 12.72 -9.87
C ARG A 109 -12.84 12.68 -10.44
N PHE A 110 -13.66 11.70 -10.03
CA PHE A 110 -15.06 11.59 -10.46
C PHE A 110 -16.01 12.59 -9.80
N THR A 111 -15.57 13.33 -8.76
CA THR A 111 -16.34 14.48 -8.26
C THR A 111 -16.12 15.73 -9.11
N GLU A 112 -15.02 15.79 -9.87
CA GLU A 112 -14.64 16.96 -10.67
C GLU A 112 -15.24 16.91 -12.09
N GLN A 113 -15.30 15.73 -12.69
CA GLN A 113 -15.80 15.53 -14.06
C GLN A 113 -16.55 14.20 -14.15
N PRO A 114 -17.50 14.06 -15.11
CA PRO A 114 -18.30 12.84 -15.22
C PRO A 114 -17.42 11.64 -15.57
N ILE A 115 -17.75 10.49 -15.00
CA ILE A 115 -16.99 9.25 -15.19
C ILE A 115 -16.90 8.79 -16.65
N THR A 116 -17.88 9.15 -17.49
CA THR A 116 -17.89 8.84 -18.93
C THR A 116 -16.70 9.40 -19.69
N ASP A 117 -16.01 10.41 -19.13
CA ASP A 117 -14.84 11.03 -19.75
C ASP A 117 -13.56 10.22 -19.47
N PHE A 118 -13.59 9.35 -18.45
CA PHE A 118 -12.41 8.60 -17.97
C PHE A 118 -12.56 7.09 -18.06
N CYS A 119 -13.79 6.60 -18.27
CA CYS A 119 -14.10 5.18 -18.32
C CYS A 119 -14.64 4.79 -19.69
N SER A 120 -14.25 3.62 -20.17
CA SER A 120 -14.95 2.99 -21.29
C SER A 120 -16.34 2.52 -20.84
N VAL A 121 -17.36 2.68 -21.70
CA VAL A 121 -18.73 2.22 -21.41
C VAL A 121 -18.97 0.88 -22.11
N ILE A 122 -19.27 -0.14 -21.32
CA ILE A 122 -19.68 -1.46 -21.79
C ILE A 122 -21.20 -1.53 -21.70
N ARG A 123 -21.87 -1.70 -22.84
CA ARG A 123 -23.31 -1.88 -22.90
C ARG A 123 -23.66 -3.36 -22.92
N ILE A 124 -24.41 -3.80 -21.93
CA ILE A 124 -24.93 -5.17 -21.84
C ILE A 124 -26.41 -5.15 -22.27
N ASN A 125 -26.85 -6.24 -22.89
CA ASN A 125 -28.21 -6.39 -23.42
C ASN A 125 -28.56 -5.34 -24.48
N SER A 126 -27.62 -4.97 -25.36
CA SER A 126 -27.80 -3.91 -26.36
C SER A 126 -28.97 -4.14 -27.35
N THR A 127 -29.46 -5.36 -27.47
CA THR A 127 -30.62 -5.73 -28.30
C THR A 127 -31.95 -5.68 -27.53
N ALA A 128 -31.92 -5.54 -26.21
CA ALA A 128 -33.10 -5.43 -25.37
C ALA A 128 -33.70 -4.00 -25.44
N PRO A 129 -34.97 -3.82 -25.05
CA PRO A 129 -35.56 -2.49 -24.88
C PRO A 129 -34.67 -1.60 -24.00
N LEU A 130 -34.69 -0.29 -24.26
CA LEU A 130 -33.79 0.65 -23.59
C LEU A 130 -33.90 0.61 -22.06
N GLU A 131 -35.08 0.30 -21.52
CA GLU A 131 -35.28 0.16 -20.07
C GLU A 131 -34.51 -1.02 -19.45
N GLU A 132 -34.09 -2.00 -20.24
CA GLU A 132 -33.39 -3.22 -19.81
C GLU A 132 -31.89 -3.19 -20.15
N GLN A 133 -31.39 -2.11 -20.77
CA GLN A 133 -29.98 -1.98 -21.11
C GLN A 133 -29.17 -1.56 -19.89
N ASP A 134 -28.15 -2.36 -19.58
CA ASP A 134 -27.23 -2.07 -18.48
C ASP A 134 -25.91 -1.52 -19.01
N ASN A 135 -25.48 -0.39 -18.44
CA ASN A 135 -24.17 0.21 -18.73
C ASN A 135 -23.21 -0.05 -17.58
N TYR A 136 -22.06 -0.63 -17.91
CA TYR A 136 -20.92 -0.77 -17.01
C TYR A 136 -19.82 0.20 -17.42
N PHE A 137 -19.14 0.76 -16.43
CA PHE A 137 -17.98 1.63 -16.61
C PHE A 137 -16.72 0.82 -16.37
N LEU A 138 -15.73 0.94 -17.25
CA LEU A 138 -14.46 0.22 -17.17
C LEU A 138 -13.29 1.20 -17.04
N LEU A 139 -12.54 1.08 -15.95
CA LEU A 139 -11.20 1.67 -15.79
C LEU A 139 -10.13 0.66 -16.22
N CYS A 140 -9.24 1.06 -17.12
CA CYS A 140 -8.18 0.21 -17.67
C CYS A 140 -7.00 1.02 -18.20
N ASP A 141 -5.85 0.37 -18.33
CA ASP A 141 -4.56 0.94 -18.72
C ASP A 141 -4.48 1.42 -20.18
N VAL A 142 -5.47 1.10 -21.02
CA VAL A 142 -5.59 1.72 -22.34
C VAL A 142 -6.08 3.17 -22.26
N LEU A 143 -6.67 3.57 -21.12
CA LEU A 143 -7.12 4.93 -20.87
C LEU A 143 -5.93 5.76 -20.37
N PRO A 144 -5.66 6.93 -20.97
CA PRO A 144 -4.41 7.65 -20.76
C PRO A 144 -4.19 8.04 -19.29
N GLU A 145 -5.24 8.54 -18.63
CA GLU A 145 -5.17 8.97 -17.23
C GLU A 145 -4.99 7.79 -16.27
N ASP A 146 -5.69 6.68 -16.50
CA ASP A 146 -5.53 5.46 -15.70
C ASP A 146 -4.13 4.87 -15.80
N ARG A 147 -3.59 4.83 -17.03
CA ARG A 147 -2.22 4.37 -17.27
C ARG A 147 -1.19 5.21 -16.51
N ILE A 148 -1.27 6.53 -16.66
CA ILE A 148 -0.34 7.46 -16.02
C ILE A 148 -0.41 7.31 -14.49
N LEU A 149 -1.62 7.22 -13.93
CA LEU A 149 -1.80 7.01 -12.50
C LEU A 149 -1.15 5.72 -12.01
N ARG A 150 -1.35 4.60 -12.71
CA ARG A 150 -0.75 3.31 -12.35
C ARG A 150 0.77 3.38 -12.39
N GLU A 151 1.34 3.98 -13.43
CA GLU A 151 2.79 4.16 -13.58
C GLU A 151 3.36 5.06 -12.46
N GLU A 152 2.66 6.13 -12.09
CA GLU A 152 3.08 7.03 -11.02
C GLU A 152 3.10 6.33 -9.66
N LEU A 153 2.06 5.56 -9.34
CA LEU A 153 1.99 4.76 -8.12
C LEU A 153 3.10 3.67 -8.08
N GLN A 154 3.50 3.15 -9.25
CA GLN A 154 4.64 2.21 -9.35
C GLN A 154 5.97 2.89 -9.05
N LYS A 155 6.21 4.09 -9.59
CA LYS A 155 7.45 4.85 -9.34
C LYS A 155 7.60 5.22 -7.86
N GLN A 156 6.53 5.71 -7.23
CA GLN A 156 6.54 6.11 -5.82
C GLN A 156 6.88 4.98 -4.84
N ARG A 157 6.73 3.70 -5.25
CA ARG A 157 7.14 2.55 -4.44
C ARG A 157 8.62 2.18 -4.58
N LEU A 158 9.27 2.63 -5.64
CA LEU A 158 10.68 2.29 -5.93
C LEU A 158 11.66 3.29 -5.30
N ASP A 159 11.20 4.51 -4.99
CA ASP A 159 12.00 5.58 -4.39
C ASP A 159 12.10 5.51 -2.84
N HIS A 160 11.79 4.36 -2.24
CA HIS A 160 11.84 4.11 -0.79
C HIS A 160 12.42 2.73 -0.50
#